data_AF-A0A8D8QH59-F1
#
_entry.id   AF-A0A8D8QH59-F1
#
_cell.length_a   1.000
_cell.length_b   1.000
_cell.length_c   1.000
_cell.angle_alpha   90.00
_cell.angle_beta   90.00
_cell.angle_gamma   90.00
#
_symmetry.space_group_name_H-M   'P 1'
#
loop_
_entity.id
_entity.type
_entity.pdbx_description
1 polymer ?
#
loop_
_entity_poly.entity_id
_entity_poly.type
_entity_poly.pdbx_seq_one_letter_code
_entity_poly.pdbx_strand_id
1 'polypeptide(L)'
;VSSFAEMQKWLSEGNKARVTASTNMNDKSSRSHSIFQIQLTLTEDTGSSITQKCSQINLVDLAGSERVAQTKATEERFKEGRNINLSLMTLGQVITNLADHSAIPPYRNSTLTYLLKDCLGGNS
;
A
#
# COMPACT_ATOMS: atom_id res chain seq x y z
N VAL A 1 -10.56 -14.38 -10.59
CA VAL A 1 -9.35 -15.11 -10.20
C VAL A 1 -9.80 -16.40 -9.55
N SER A 2 -9.77 -17.51 -10.27
CA SER A 2 -10.27 -18.82 -9.79
C SER A 2 -9.15 -19.80 -9.47
N SER A 3 -7.89 -19.43 -9.72
CA SER A 3 -6.73 -20.28 -9.45
C SER A 3 -5.51 -19.47 -9.01
N PHE A 4 -4.56 -20.14 -8.37
CA PHE A 4 -3.27 -19.57 -8.02
C PHE A 4 -2.51 -19.06 -9.26
N ALA A 5 -2.59 -19.78 -10.39
CA ALA A 5 -1.94 -19.38 -11.63
C ALA A 5 -2.47 -18.04 -12.17
N GLU A 6 -3.79 -17.82 -12.09
CA GLU A 6 -4.38 -16.52 -12.45
C GLU A 6 -3.94 -15.41 -11.50
N MET A 7 -3.88 -15.67 -10.19
CA MET A 7 -3.39 -14.70 -9.22
C MET A 7 -1.95 -14.31 -9.52
N GLN A 8 -1.09 -15.30 -9.79
CA GLN A 8 0.32 -15.08 -10.11
C GLN A 8 0.49 -14.30 -11.43
N LYS A 9 -0.36 -14.55 -12.43
CA LYS A 9 -0.40 -13.76 -13.66
C LYS A 9 -0.69 -12.29 -13.36
N TRP A 10 -1.74 -11.99 -12.59
CA TRP A 10 -2.09 -10.60 -12.25
C TRP A 10 -1.02 -9.91 -11.41
N LEU A 11 -0.38 -10.63 -10.49
CA LEU A 11 0.75 -10.12 -9.72
C LEU A 11 1.93 -9.78 -10.65
N SER A 12 2.23 -10.63 -11.63
CA SER A 12 3.27 -10.40 -12.63
C SER A 12 2.96 -9.19 -13.51
N GLU A 13 1.73 -9.08 -14.01
CA GLU A 13 1.29 -7.93 -14.81
C GLU A 13 1.33 -6.61 -14.01
N GLY A 14 0.89 -6.62 -12.74
CA GLY A 14 1.00 -5.47 -11.86
C GLY A 14 2.46 -5.05 -11.64
N ASN A 15 3.36 -6.01 -11.45
CA ASN A 15 4.80 -5.76 -11.32
C ASN A 15 5.45 -5.24 -12.62
N LYS A 16 4.92 -5.59 -13.80
CA LYS A 16 5.34 -5.00 -15.08
C LYS A 16 4.84 -3.57 -15.23
N ALA A 17 3.60 -3.28 -14.84
CA ALA A 17 3.07 -1.92 -14.85
C ALA A 17 3.77 -1.00 -13.84
N ARG A 18 4.32 -1.58 -12.76
CA ARG A 18 5.17 -0.91 -11.76
C ARG A 18 6.53 -0.44 -12.33
N VAL A 19 6.84 -0.69 -13.61
CA VAL A 19 8.11 -0.26 -14.23
C VAL A 19 8.26 1.26 -14.14
N THR A 20 9.19 1.67 -13.27
CA THR A 20 9.63 3.04 -12.98
C THR A 20 11.01 3.30 -13.58
N ALA A 21 11.30 4.57 -13.88
CA ALA A 21 12.52 5.03 -14.53
C ALA A 21 13.80 4.59 -13.79
N SER A 22 14.63 3.80 -14.48
CA SER A 22 15.94 3.32 -14.04
C SER A 22 16.88 4.49 -13.74
N THR A 23 17.49 4.50 -12.56
CA THR A 23 18.77 5.21 -12.37
C THR A 23 19.76 4.38 -11.58
N ASN A 24 21.02 4.64 -11.89
CA ASN A 24 22.19 3.78 -11.76
C ASN A 24 22.73 3.59 -10.32
N MET A 25 21.88 3.59 -9.28
CA MET A 25 22.41 3.49 -7.92
C MET A 25 21.52 2.88 -6.83
N ASN A 26 20.25 2.53 -7.06
CA ASN A 26 19.52 1.72 -6.08
C ASN A 26 18.24 1.09 -6.63
N ASP A 27 17.86 0.03 -5.92
CA ASP A 27 17.00 -1.07 -6.32
C ASP A 27 15.60 -0.65 -6.80
N LYS A 28 15.12 -1.44 -7.76
CA LYS A 28 13.88 -1.31 -8.55
C LYS A 28 12.60 -1.11 -7.72
N SER A 29 12.65 -1.35 -6.42
CA SER A 29 11.54 -1.27 -5.47
C SER A 29 11.49 0.01 -4.64
N SER A 30 12.57 0.81 -4.55
CA SER A 30 12.69 1.84 -3.50
C SER A 30 11.88 3.11 -3.73
N ARG A 31 11.24 3.29 -4.89
CA ARG A 31 10.70 4.59 -5.34
C ARG A 31 9.18 4.67 -5.49
N SER A 32 8.45 3.60 -5.23
CA SER A 32 6.99 3.61 -5.21
C SER A 32 6.44 2.63 -4.20
N HIS A 33 5.34 3.02 -3.54
CA HIS A 33 4.56 2.10 -2.71
C HIS A 33 3.68 1.23 -3.61
N SER A 34 3.56 -0.05 -3.28
CA SER A 34 2.68 -0.99 -3.98
C SER A 34 1.73 -1.65 -3.01
N ILE A 35 0.46 -1.73 -3.41
CA ILE A 35 -0.58 -2.43 -2.65
C ILE A 35 -1.20 -3.45 -3.58
N PHE A 36 -1.06 -4.73 -3.24
CA PHE A 36 -1.75 -5.82 -3.90
C PHE A 36 -2.85 -6.35 -2.98
N GLN A 37 -4.10 -6.14 -3.39
CA GLN A 37 -5.27 -6.49 -2.59
C GLN A 37 -5.92 -7.76 -3.12
N ILE A 38 -6.19 -8.70 -2.21
CA ILE A 38 -6.92 -9.93 -2.46
C ILE A 38 -8.22 -9.85 -1.68
N GLN A 39 -9.35 -9.84 -2.39
CA GLN A 39 -10.67 -9.97 -1.80
C GLN A 39 -11.16 -11.41 -1.96
N LEU A 40 -11.38 -12.09 -0.84
CA LEU A 40 -11.88 -13.44 -0.77
C LEU A 40 -13.35 -13.40 -0.33
N THR A 41 -14.23 -13.96 -1.14
CA THR A 41 -15.65 -14.13 -0.80
C THR A 41 -15.98 -15.62 -0.79
N LEU A 42 -16.36 -16.13 0.37
CA LEU A 42 -16.91 -17.48 0.53
C LEU A 42 -18.43 -17.37 0.61
N THR A 43 -19.14 -18.02 -0.29
CA THR A 43 -20.60 -18.13 -0.26
C THR A 43 -20.98 -19.53 0.17
N GLU A 44 -21.73 -19.66 1.25
CA GLU A 44 -22.33 -20.92 1.71
C GLU A 44 -23.85 -20.84 1.47
N ASP A 45 -24.38 -21.75 0.65
CA ASP A 45 -25.81 -21.88 0.36
C ASP A 45 -26.32 -23.19 0.96
N THR A 46 -27.21 -23.10 1.94
CA THR A 46 -27.81 -24.26 2.61
C THR A 46 -29.19 -24.61 2.03
N GLY A 47 -29.64 -23.95 0.96
CA GLY A 47 -30.98 -24.04 0.40
C GLY A 47 -32.05 -23.28 1.21
N SER A 48 -31.86 -23.12 2.52
CA SER A 48 -32.70 -22.31 3.41
C SER A 48 -32.17 -20.89 3.63
N SER A 49 -30.87 -20.68 3.43
CA SER A 49 -30.19 -19.40 3.63
C SER A 49 -28.90 -19.35 2.83
N ILE A 50 -28.61 -18.17 2.28
CA ILE A 50 -27.32 -17.87 1.66
C ILE A 50 -26.54 -16.98 2.63
N THR A 51 -25.34 -17.41 3.01
CA THR A 51 -24.42 -16.61 3.83
C THR A 51 -23.15 -16.32 3.05
N GLN A 52 -22.57 -15.14 3.26
CA GLN A 52 -21.32 -14.73 2.64
C GLN A 52 -20.33 -14.29 3.71
N LYS A 53 -19.12 -14.86 3.66
CA LYS A 53 -17.98 -14.43 4.45
C LYS A 53 -17.00 -13.75 3.52
N CYS A 54 -16.73 -12.47 3.77
CA CYS A 54 -15.78 -11.68 3.00
C CYS A 54 -14.52 -11.44 3.84
N SER A 55 -13.36 -11.63 3.24
CA SER A 55 -12.05 -11.31 3.83
C SER A 55 -11.24 -10.50 2.84
N GLN A 56 -10.47 -9.53 3.33
CA GLN A 56 -9.57 -8.72 2.52
C GLN A 56 -8.15 -8.88 3.04
N ILE A 57 -7.24 -9.24 2.15
CA ILE A 57 -5.80 -9.37 2.44
C ILE A 57 -5.08 -8.32 1.60
N ASN A 58 -4.33 -7.44 2.25
CA ASN A 58 -3.55 -6.40 1.57
C ASN A 58 -2.06 -6.72 1.74
N LEU A 59 -1.38 -7.02 0.62
CA LEU A 59 0.06 -7.18 0.57
C LEU A 59 0.68 -5.83 0.20
N VAL A 60 1.33 -5.18 1.16
CA VAL A 60 1.85 -3.82 1.01
C VAL A 60 3.38 -3.87 0.96
N ASP A 61 3.95 -3.30 -0.10
CA ASP A 61 5.39 -3.10 -0.28
C ASP A 61 5.66 -1.58 -0.28
N LEU A 62 6.42 -1.12 0.71
CA LEU A 62 6.68 0.31 0.92
C LEU A 62 8.00 0.73 0.28
N ALA A 63 8.00 1.91 -0.32
CA ALA A 63 9.21 2.57 -0.82
C ALA A 63 10.20 2.87 0.31
N GLY A 64 11.45 3.13 -0.07
CA GLY A 64 12.52 3.48 0.87
C GLY A 64 12.29 4.84 1.53
N SER A 65 12.75 5.00 2.78
CA SER A 65 12.62 6.22 3.58
C SER A 65 13.88 7.10 3.56
N GLU A 66 14.71 6.99 2.52
CA GLU A 66 16.00 7.67 2.49
C GLU A 66 15.90 9.19 2.43
N ARG A 67 16.91 9.87 2.98
CA ARG A 67 16.99 11.33 3.01
C ARG A 67 17.44 11.87 1.66
N VAL A 68 16.58 12.69 1.04
CA VAL A 68 16.82 13.35 -0.26
C VAL A 68 18.03 14.31 -0.22
N ALA A 69 18.38 14.85 0.95
CA ALA A 69 19.46 15.83 1.15
C ALA A 69 20.87 15.33 0.74
N GLN A 70 21.07 14.02 0.62
CA GLN A 70 22.36 13.45 0.20
C GLN A 70 22.51 13.31 -1.32
N THR A 71 21.51 13.72 -2.10
CA THR A 71 21.49 13.51 -3.55
C THR A 71 21.55 14.84 -4.30
N LYS A 72 22.50 14.99 -5.25
CA LYS A 72 22.49 16.06 -6.27
C LYS A 72 21.39 15.78 -7.31
N ALA A 73 20.19 15.50 -6.82
CA ALA A 73 19.10 15.00 -7.63
C ALA A 73 18.42 16.16 -8.37
N THR A 74 17.90 15.86 -9.55
CA THR A 74 17.09 16.81 -10.34
C THR A 74 15.86 17.25 -9.54
N GLU A 75 15.28 18.40 -9.88
CA GLU A 75 14.08 18.93 -9.20
C GLU A 75 12.93 17.89 -9.13
N GLU A 76 12.76 17.10 -10.20
CA GLU A 76 11.78 16.00 -10.25
C GLU A 76 12.06 14.90 -9.23
N ARG A 77 13.33 14.48 -9.11
CA ARG A 77 13.75 13.47 -8.14
C ARG A 77 13.63 13.97 -6.70
N PHE A 78 13.85 15.26 -6.47
CA PHE A 78 13.61 15.87 -5.18
C PHE A 78 12.11 15.85 -4.80
N LYS A 79 11.23 16.21 -5.75
CA LYS A 79 9.76 16.15 -5.57
C LYS A 79 9.29 14.71 -5.30
N GLU A 80 9.79 13.74 -6.05
CA GLU A 80 9.51 12.32 -5.87
C GLU A 80 9.89 11.84 -4.46
N GLY A 81 11.16 12.04 -4.05
CA GLY A 81 11.63 11.64 -2.74
C GLY A 81 10.90 12.32 -1.58
N ARG A 82 10.49 13.59 -1.76
CA ARG A 82 9.66 14.31 -0.79
C ARG A 82 8.29 13.64 -0.61
N ASN A 83 7.64 13.23 -1.70
CA ASN A 83 6.31 12.60 -1.65
C ASN A 83 6.36 11.19 -1.03
N ILE A 84 7.42 10.42 -1.32
CA ILE A 84 7.67 9.13 -0.66
C ILE A 84 7.80 9.32 0.85
N ASN A 85 8.66 10.24 1.29
CA ASN A 85 8.85 10.49 2.71
C ASN A 85 7.61 11.06 3.40
N LEU A 86 6.83 11.90 2.71
CA LEU A 86 5.56 12.42 3.25
C LEU A 86 4.56 11.30 3.54
N SER A 87 4.40 10.35 2.60
CA SER A 87 3.47 9.23 2.79
C SER A 87 3.90 8.29 3.93
N LEU A 88 5.20 8.00 4.05
CA LEU A 88 5.75 7.21 5.16
C LEU A 88 5.63 7.92 6.52
N MET A 89 5.92 9.23 6.57
CA MET A 89 5.75 10.03 7.78
C MET A 89 4.29 10.06 8.23
N THR A 90 3.36 10.26 7.30
CA THR A 90 1.92 10.25 7.59
C THR A 90 1.48 8.89 8.12
N LEU A 91 2.00 7.79 7.56
CA LEU A 91 1.74 6.45 8.06
C LEU A 91 2.21 6.28 9.51
N GLY A 92 3.42 6.72 9.84
CA GLY A 92 3.92 6.71 11.21
C GLY A 92 3.07 7.54 12.18
N GLN A 93 2.60 8.72 11.74
CA GLN A 93 1.66 9.53 12.52
C GLN A 93 0.35 8.79 12.76
N VAL A 94 -0.24 8.16 11.75
CA VAL A 94 -1.48 7.39 11.90
C VAL A 94 -1.32 6.28 12.94
N ILE A 95 -0.23 5.50 12.85
CA ILE A 95 0.05 4.41 13.80
C ILE A 95 0.21 4.95 15.23
N THR A 96 0.95 6.06 15.39
CA THR A 96 1.15 6.69 16.71
C THR A 96 -0.17 7.17 17.31
N ASN A 97 -0.99 7.87 16.52
CA ASN A 97 -2.30 8.36 16.99
C ASN A 97 -3.24 7.21 17.37
N LEU A 98 -3.19 6.09 16.65
CA LEU A 98 -3.96 4.88 16.98
C LEU A 98 -3.47 4.23 18.28
N ALA A 99 -2.16 4.13 18.49
CA ALA A 99 -1.58 3.54 19.69
C ALA A 99 -1.86 4.37 20.94
N ASP A 100 -1.82 5.70 20.81
CA ASP A 100 -2.01 6.62 21.93
C ASP A 100 -3.49 6.92 22.24
N HIS A 101 -4.42 6.44 21.40
CA HIS A 101 -5.86 6.75 21.46
C HIS A 101 -6.17 8.26 21.60
N SER A 102 -5.28 9.10 21.07
CA SER A 102 -5.17 10.51 21.47
C SER A 102 -5.93 11.46 20.55
N ALA A 103 -5.95 11.17 19.24
CA ALA A 103 -6.60 12.02 18.24
C ALA A 103 -7.01 11.24 16.99
N ILE A 104 -7.86 11.87 16.17
CA ILE A 104 -8.30 11.34 14.88
C ILE A 104 -7.08 11.17 13.97
N PRO A 105 -6.71 9.95 13.55
CA PRO A 105 -5.53 9.74 12.74
C PRO A 105 -5.65 10.45 11.36
N PRO A 106 -4.57 11.05 10.84
CA PRO A 106 -4.60 11.88 9.63
C PRO A 106 -4.62 11.05 8.33
N TYR A 107 -5.58 10.14 8.18
CA TYR A 107 -5.64 9.21 7.03
C TYR A 107 -5.64 9.91 5.67
N ARG A 108 -6.21 11.12 5.58
CA ARG A 108 -6.35 11.87 4.32
C ARG A 108 -5.09 12.62 3.88
N ASN A 109 -4.06 12.70 4.72
CA ASN A 109 -2.85 13.47 4.42
C ASN A 109 -1.94 12.79 3.39
N SER A 110 -2.14 11.49 3.13
CA SER A 110 -1.50 10.77 2.02
C SER A 110 -2.46 9.75 1.40
N THR A 111 -2.28 9.48 0.11
CA THR A 111 -3.05 8.43 -0.58
C THR A 111 -2.81 7.05 0.05
N LEU A 112 -1.59 6.76 0.49
CA LEU A 112 -1.24 5.50 1.15
C LEU A 112 -2.08 5.28 2.41
N THR A 113 -2.07 6.26 3.32
CA THR A 113 -2.85 6.18 4.58
C THR A 113 -4.35 6.20 4.34
N TYR A 114 -4.81 6.83 3.26
CA TYR A 114 -6.22 6.82 2.90
C TYR A 114 -6.67 5.43 2.43
N LEU A 115 -5.89 4.78 1.57
CA LEU A 115 -6.16 3.42 1.09
C LEU A 115 -6.07 2.37 2.22
N LEU A 116 -5.17 2.57 3.17
CA LEU A 116 -4.98 1.66 4.31
C LEU A 116 -5.85 1.99 5.52
N LYS A 117 -6.74 2.98 5.42
CA LYS A 117 -7.57 3.43 6.55
C LYS A 117 -8.32 2.29 7.21
N ASP A 118 -8.98 1.45 6.43
CA ASP A 118 -9.80 0.35 6.97
C ASP A 118 -8.93 -0.77 7.58
N CYS A 119 -7.68 -0.91 7.13
CA CYS A 119 -6.71 -1.86 7.67
C CYS A 119 -6.13 -1.41 9.01
N LEU A 120 -5.95 -0.10 9.19
CA LEU A 120 -5.27 0.48 10.35
C LEU A 120 -6.25 0.91 11.45
N GLY A 121 -7.42 1.45 11.06
CA GLY A 121 -8.39 2.03 11.99
C GLY A 121 -9.42 1.04 12.55
N GLY A 122 -9.39 -0.21 12.08
CA GLY A 122 -10.26 -1.29 12.55
C GLY A 122 -11.71 -1.16 12.06
N ASN A 123 -12.11 -2.08 11.19
CA ASN A 123 -13.50 -2.45 10.88
C ASN A 123 -13.56 -3.90 10.32
N SER A 124 -12.54 -4.73 10.61
CA SER A 124 -12.45 -6.14 10.18
C SER A 124 -12.85 -7.08 11.30
#